data_AF-A0A422PME9-F1
#
_entry.id   AF-A0A422PME9-F1
#
_cell.length_a   1.000
_cell.length_b   1.000
_cell.length_c   1.000
_cell.angle_alpha   90.00
_cell.angle_beta   90.00
_cell.angle_gamma   90.00
#
_symmetry.space_group_name_H-M   'P 1'
#
loop_
_entity.id
_entity.type
_entity.pdbx_description
1 polymer ?
#
loop_
_entity_poly.entity_id
_entity_poly.type
_entity_poly.pdbx_seq_one_letter_code
_entity_poly.pdbx_strand_id
1 'polypeptide(L)'
;MCSSPIPIHVLDRHVLDAYLFEEEGTADLDFVLCDVVANAASERERIVDYSWLNAATKPHFRLSDPIESRARALVRWIEHGYTEKSARELPELLRAYSKTMSFEYEVYLRNIVGEDGRRVEGVVQSVGSCGYLTLAIPLLLGEEARVGAQLSSVLEHYANLLQMRCAAPPQFSRVAFSLIITCRTDSRDAPVEVLSERVSMQPEEVNVPSAASFTSFIYSCVKLGRLPRYSSMLQRGASSLDYIPSLEQALRLSLREPLHFLEMVCSLSAVFGQPIGVNVATDDLADTSDEDALARCATFCIVDDATQFSFCICVRYHNGWTLPSVDIIANQYAGGISQGSPLRERLRYSEEMEWLAKSSSSEEFLDLSVLCDGIGRGSFATMEFLVSTCQ
;
A
#
# COMPACT_ATOMS: atom_id res chain seq x y z
N MET A 1 -20.31 -27.30 14.11
CA MET A 1 -21.46 -26.47 13.63
C MET A 1 -21.13 -24.99 13.71
N CYS A 2 -21.04 -24.28 12.59
CA CYS A 2 -21.14 -22.81 12.61
C CYS A 2 -22.62 -22.44 12.56
N SER A 3 -23.19 -22.10 13.72
CA SER A 3 -24.59 -21.65 13.83
C SER A 3 -24.83 -20.24 13.28
N SER A 4 -23.80 -19.61 12.74
CA SER A 4 -23.82 -18.23 12.26
C SER A 4 -23.33 -18.20 10.81
N PRO A 5 -24.00 -17.42 9.94
CA PRO A 5 -23.55 -17.23 8.57
C PRO A 5 -22.15 -16.63 8.56
N ILE A 6 -21.31 -17.13 7.65
CA ILE A 6 -20.01 -16.54 7.37
C ILE A 6 -20.19 -15.59 6.18
N PRO A 7 -19.85 -14.30 6.32
CA PRO A 7 -19.99 -13.36 5.23
C PRO A 7 -18.96 -13.69 4.13
N ILE A 8 -19.44 -13.72 2.89
CA ILE A 8 -18.62 -13.85 1.68
C ILE A 8 -18.40 -12.45 1.13
N HIS A 9 -17.13 -12.04 1.06
CA HIS A 9 -16.75 -10.71 0.59
C HIS A 9 -16.13 -10.79 -0.79
N VAL A 10 -16.78 -10.18 -1.79
CA VAL A 10 -16.25 -10.09 -3.14
C VAL A 10 -15.96 -8.63 -3.45
N LEU A 11 -14.72 -8.34 -3.85
CA LEU A 11 -14.22 -6.96 -4.03
C LEU A 11 -14.47 -6.11 -2.77
N ASP A 12 -14.32 -6.74 -1.60
CA ASP A 12 -14.55 -6.17 -0.27
C ASP A 12 -16.01 -5.72 0.01
N ARG A 13 -16.94 -6.16 -0.83
CA ARG A 13 -18.38 -6.01 -0.59
C ARG A 13 -18.93 -7.32 -0.07
N HIS A 14 -19.66 -7.25 1.04
CA HIS A 14 -20.45 -8.39 1.51
C HIS A 14 -21.55 -8.64 0.49
N VAL A 15 -21.50 -9.81 -0.16
CA VAL A 15 -22.42 -10.16 -1.25
C VAL A 15 -23.30 -11.35 -0.89
N LEU A 16 -22.76 -12.33 -0.17
CA LEU A 16 -23.46 -13.56 0.17
C LEU A 16 -23.22 -13.93 1.64
N ASP A 17 -24.16 -14.65 2.22
CA ASP A 17 -23.98 -15.36 3.48
C ASP A 17 -23.81 -16.85 3.20
N ALA A 18 -22.73 -17.46 3.72
CA ALA A 18 -22.50 -18.89 3.62
C ALA A 18 -22.76 -19.58 4.96
N TYR A 19 -23.68 -20.52 4.96
CA TYR A 19 -23.92 -21.44 6.08
C TYR A 19 -23.14 -22.72 5.83
N LEU A 20 -22.22 -23.07 6.73
CA LEU A 20 -21.34 -24.23 6.57
C LEU A 20 -21.72 -25.36 7.52
N PHE A 21 -21.69 -26.58 7.00
CA PHE A 21 -22.05 -27.81 7.72
C PHE A 21 -20.94 -28.84 7.58
N GLU A 22 -20.68 -29.59 8.64
CA GLU A 22 -19.78 -30.75 8.56
C GLU A 22 -20.55 -31.92 7.95
N GLU A 23 -19.98 -32.57 6.95
CA GLU A 23 -20.56 -33.77 6.38
C GLU A 23 -20.17 -34.99 7.23
N GLU A 24 -21.16 -35.79 7.63
CA GLU A 24 -20.92 -36.89 8.57
C GLU A 24 -19.94 -37.92 8.00
N GLY A 25 -18.86 -38.18 8.75
CA GLY A 25 -17.86 -39.19 8.40
C GLY A 25 -16.87 -38.75 7.32
N THR A 26 -16.87 -37.49 6.87
CA THR A 26 -15.91 -36.96 5.89
C THR A 26 -15.08 -35.81 6.47
N ALA A 27 -14.00 -35.45 5.76
CA ALA A 27 -13.22 -34.25 6.05
C ALA A 27 -13.86 -32.98 5.47
N ASP A 28 -14.92 -33.13 4.67
CA ASP A 28 -15.46 -32.05 3.86
C ASP A 28 -16.50 -31.22 4.62
N LEU A 29 -16.66 -29.99 4.14
CA LEU A 29 -17.71 -29.08 4.57
C LEU A 29 -18.71 -28.94 3.42
N ASP A 30 -19.99 -29.07 3.76
CA ASP A 30 -21.11 -28.70 2.89
C ASP A 30 -21.55 -27.27 3.18
N PHE A 31 -22.28 -26.64 2.25
CA PHE A 31 -22.67 -25.25 2.40
C PHE A 31 -23.97 -24.86 1.69
N VAL A 32 -24.61 -23.81 2.20
CA VAL A 32 -25.72 -23.11 1.56
C VAL A 32 -25.37 -21.63 1.45
N LEU A 33 -25.45 -21.05 0.25
CA LEU A 33 -25.30 -19.61 0.04
C LEU A 33 -26.66 -18.92 -0.06
N CYS A 34 -26.76 -17.79 0.63
CA CYS A 34 -27.90 -16.90 0.61
C CYS A 34 -27.49 -15.51 0.11
N ASP A 35 -28.29 -14.92 -0.78
CA ASP A 35 -28.12 -13.54 -1.23
C ASP A 35 -28.51 -12.57 -0.12
N VAL A 36 -27.60 -11.63 0.18
CA VAL A 36 -27.78 -10.60 1.20
C VAL A 36 -28.73 -9.48 0.72
N VAL A 37 -28.80 -9.26 -0.61
CA VAL A 37 -29.51 -8.15 -1.24
C VAL A 37 -30.92 -8.55 -1.70
N ALA A 38 -31.20 -9.84 -1.80
CA ALA A 38 -32.53 -10.34 -2.13
C ALA A 38 -33.55 -9.93 -1.06
N ASN A 39 -34.36 -8.90 -1.36
CA ASN A 39 -35.57 -8.54 -0.61
C ASN A 39 -36.66 -9.59 -0.84
N ALA A 40 -36.42 -10.80 -0.34
CA ALA A 40 -37.35 -11.92 -0.47
C ALA A 40 -38.28 -12.00 0.74
N ALA A 41 -39.56 -12.29 0.48
CA ALA A 41 -40.54 -12.53 1.54
C ALA A 41 -40.30 -13.87 2.26
N SER A 42 -39.48 -14.76 1.69
CA SER A 42 -39.12 -16.05 2.26
C SER A 42 -37.61 -16.35 2.16
N GLU A 43 -37.07 -17.09 3.14
CA GLU A 43 -35.66 -17.49 3.15
C GLU A 43 -35.27 -18.40 1.97
N ARG A 44 -36.22 -19.16 1.40
CA ARG A 44 -35.97 -20.05 0.25
C ARG A 44 -35.70 -19.30 -1.05
N GLU A 45 -36.26 -18.11 -1.21
CA GLU A 45 -36.07 -17.25 -2.39
C GLU A 45 -34.72 -16.51 -2.35
N ARG A 46 -34.00 -16.56 -1.23
CA ARG A 46 -32.65 -16.01 -1.09
C ARG A 46 -31.57 -17.01 -1.51
N ILE A 47 -31.92 -18.27 -1.79
CA ILE A 47 -30.95 -19.31 -2.17
C ILE A 47 -30.40 -18.99 -3.56
N VAL A 48 -29.08 -18.97 -3.67
CA VAL A 48 -28.36 -18.57 -4.89
C VAL A 48 -28.12 -19.79 -5.77
N ASP A 49 -28.19 -19.61 -7.09
CA ASP A 49 -27.72 -20.60 -8.06
C ASP A 49 -26.21 -20.84 -7.87
N TYR A 50 -25.76 -22.10 -7.85
CA TYR A 50 -24.36 -22.51 -7.68
C TYR A 50 -23.66 -22.86 -9.00
N SER A 51 -24.33 -22.71 -10.15
CA SER A 51 -23.82 -23.14 -11.46
C SER A 51 -22.48 -22.51 -11.88
N TRP A 52 -22.12 -21.39 -11.26
CA TRP A 52 -20.85 -20.69 -11.47
C TRP A 52 -19.68 -21.26 -10.65
N LEU A 53 -19.94 -22.12 -9.67
CA LEU A 53 -18.88 -22.79 -8.91
C LEU A 53 -18.26 -23.92 -9.72
N ASN A 54 -16.93 -23.95 -9.77
CA ASN A 54 -16.19 -24.99 -10.47
C ASN A 54 -15.79 -26.11 -9.51
N ALA A 55 -16.50 -27.24 -9.56
CA ALA A 55 -16.23 -28.41 -8.71
C ALA A 55 -14.79 -28.95 -8.86
N ALA A 56 -14.14 -28.77 -10.01
CA ALA A 56 -12.78 -29.26 -10.24
C ALA A 56 -11.72 -28.50 -9.42
N THR A 57 -12.02 -27.27 -8.99
CA THR A 57 -11.11 -26.43 -8.18
C THR A 57 -11.50 -26.42 -6.70
N LYS A 58 -12.48 -27.24 -6.30
CA LYS A 58 -12.91 -27.34 -4.90
C LYS A 58 -11.71 -27.75 -4.02
N PRO A 59 -11.46 -27.05 -2.90
CA PRO A 59 -10.39 -27.43 -1.98
C PRO A 59 -10.66 -28.81 -1.37
N HIS A 60 -9.61 -29.61 -1.23
CA HIS A 60 -9.65 -30.93 -0.63
C HIS A 60 -9.10 -30.86 0.79
N PHE A 61 -9.78 -31.50 1.74
CA PHE A 61 -9.46 -31.38 3.15
C PHE A 61 -9.02 -32.70 3.79
N ARG A 62 -8.29 -32.59 4.89
CA ARG A 62 -7.98 -33.72 5.79
C ARG A 62 -8.76 -33.57 7.09
N LEU A 63 -9.13 -34.68 7.71
CA LEU A 63 -9.83 -34.70 9.01
C LEU A 63 -9.04 -33.99 10.12
N SER A 64 -7.71 -33.94 10.00
CA SER A 64 -6.82 -33.23 10.93
C SER A 64 -6.86 -31.71 10.79
N ASP A 65 -7.42 -31.18 9.70
CA ASP A 65 -7.40 -29.74 9.43
C ASP A 65 -8.41 -29.02 10.33
N PRO A 66 -8.02 -27.91 10.99
CA PRO A 66 -8.94 -27.11 11.80
C PRO A 66 -10.16 -26.68 10.99
N ILE A 67 -11.36 -26.74 11.60
CA ILE A 67 -12.62 -26.35 10.95
C ILE A 67 -12.53 -24.93 10.38
N GLU A 68 -11.92 -24.00 11.11
CA GLU A 68 -11.72 -22.61 10.66
C GLU A 68 -10.88 -22.50 9.38
N SER A 69 -9.87 -23.37 9.24
CA SER A 69 -9.00 -23.41 8.05
C SER A 69 -9.77 -23.96 6.84
N ARG A 70 -10.53 -25.04 7.04
CA ARG A 70 -11.41 -25.63 6.02
C ARG A 70 -12.49 -24.64 5.57
N ALA A 71 -13.15 -23.97 6.53
CA ALA A 71 -14.15 -22.95 6.29
C ALA A 71 -13.57 -21.78 5.47
N ARG A 72 -12.40 -21.26 5.87
CA ARG A 72 -11.73 -20.16 5.15
C ARG A 72 -11.35 -20.54 3.72
N ALA A 73 -10.85 -21.75 3.51
CA ALA A 73 -10.50 -22.24 2.18
C ALA A 73 -11.75 -22.38 1.29
N LEU A 74 -12.86 -22.87 1.84
CA LEU A 74 -14.12 -22.97 1.12
C LEU A 74 -14.69 -21.60 0.77
N VAL A 75 -14.69 -20.64 1.71
CA VAL A 75 -15.08 -19.24 1.47
C VAL A 75 -14.26 -18.64 0.34
N ARG A 76 -12.93 -18.81 0.32
CA ARG A 76 -12.06 -18.31 -0.77
C ARG A 76 -12.40 -18.92 -2.13
N TRP A 77 -12.73 -20.20 -2.18
CA TRP A 77 -13.15 -20.86 -3.41
C TRP A 77 -14.49 -20.29 -3.92
N ILE A 78 -15.43 -20.01 -3.00
CA ILE A 78 -16.70 -19.34 -3.30
C ILE A 78 -16.46 -17.91 -3.81
N GLU A 79 -15.62 -17.13 -3.13
CA GLU A 79 -15.24 -15.78 -3.55
C GLU A 79 -14.65 -15.79 -4.96
N HIS A 80 -13.72 -16.71 -5.24
CA HIS A 80 -13.11 -16.84 -6.56
C HIS A 80 -14.12 -17.16 -7.65
N GLY A 81 -14.99 -18.16 -7.44
CA GLY A 81 -16.03 -18.49 -8.42
C GLY A 81 -17.00 -17.33 -8.67
N TYR A 82 -17.36 -16.57 -7.62
CA TYR A 82 -18.26 -15.44 -7.76
C TYR A 82 -17.59 -14.28 -8.51
N THR A 83 -16.30 -14.07 -8.28
CA THR A 83 -15.48 -13.13 -9.03
C THR A 83 -15.40 -13.50 -10.52
N GLU A 84 -15.21 -14.77 -10.86
CA GLU A 84 -15.22 -15.24 -12.26
C GLU A 84 -16.57 -15.01 -12.94
N LYS A 85 -17.67 -15.31 -12.24
CA LYS A 85 -19.04 -15.00 -12.69
C LYS A 85 -19.18 -13.49 -12.94
N SER A 86 -18.80 -12.69 -11.94
CA SER A 86 -18.90 -11.23 -11.97
C SER A 86 -18.15 -10.64 -13.18
N ALA A 87 -16.93 -11.10 -13.45
CA ALA A 87 -16.17 -10.67 -14.62
C ALA A 87 -16.85 -11.00 -15.96
N ARG A 88 -17.56 -12.13 -16.04
CA ARG A 88 -18.28 -12.57 -17.25
C ARG A 88 -19.53 -11.73 -17.52
N GLU A 89 -20.28 -11.42 -16.47
CA GLU A 89 -21.56 -10.68 -16.55
C GLU A 89 -21.38 -9.16 -16.58
N LEU A 90 -20.19 -8.67 -16.19
CA LEU A 90 -19.88 -7.24 -16.07
C LEU A 90 -20.31 -6.37 -17.26
N PRO A 91 -20.06 -6.73 -18.54
CA PRO A 91 -20.43 -5.86 -19.66
C PRO A 91 -21.94 -5.61 -19.74
N GLU A 92 -22.75 -6.63 -19.46
CA GLU A 92 -24.22 -6.52 -19.49
C GLU A 92 -24.74 -5.73 -18.29
N LEU A 93 -24.18 -5.99 -17.11
CA LEU A 93 -24.50 -5.25 -15.88
C LEU A 93 -24.21 -3.76 -16.05
N LEU A 94 -23.05 -3.39 -16.58
CA LEU A 94 -22.71 -1.99 -16.82
C LEU A 94 -23.68 -1.33 -17.80
N ARG A 95 -24.04 -1.99 -18.92
CA ARG A 95 -25.00 -1.44 -19.90
C ARG A 95 -26.37 -1.17 -19.30
N ALA A 96 -26.79 -1.99 -18.33
CA ALA A 96 -28.07 -1.84 -17.64
C ALA A 96 -28.06 -0.69 -16.63
N TYR A 97 -26.99 -0.55 -15.85
CA TYR A 97 -26.95 0.35 -14.69
C TYR A 97 -26.24 1.69 -14.92
N SER A 98 -25.37 1.80 -15.92
CA SER A 98 -24.61 3.04 -16.21
C SER A 98 -24.11 3.09 -17.64
N LYS A 99 -24.64 4.04 -18.42
CA LYS A 99 -24.11 4.32 -19.77
C LYS A 99 -22.65 4.78 -19.74
N THR A 100 -22.29 5.59 -18.75
CA THR A 100 -20.91 6.11 -18.57
C THR A 100 -19.93 4.98 -18.29
N MET A 101 -20.17 4.16 -17.26
CA MET A 101 -19.25 3.07 -16.92
C MET A 101 -19.23 1.98 -17.99
N SER A 102 -20.36 1.72 -18.65
CA SER A 102 -20.39 0.84 -19.82
C SER A 102 -19.50 1.36 -20.94
N PHE A 103 -19.50 2.67 -21.20
CA PHE A 103 -18.65 3.27 -22.22
C PHE A 103 -17.17 3.15 -21.85
N GLU A 104 -16.79 3.53 -20.62
CA GLU A 104 -15.40 3.42 -20.16
C GLU A 104 -14.89 1.97 -20.21
N TYR A 105 -15.76 1.01 -19.87
CA TYR A 105 -15.42 -0.39 -19.95
C TYR A 105 -15.13 -0.86 -21.38
N GLU A 106 -16.03 -0.53 -22.32
CA GLU A 106 -15.88 -0.94 -23.71
C GLU A 106 -14.69 -0.27 -24.40
N VAL A 107 -14.38 0.97 -24.04
CA VAL A 107 -13.29 1.74 -24.66
C VAL A 107 -11.93 1.30 -24.12
N TYR A 108 -11.81 1.12 -22.81
CA TYR A 108 -10.50 0.94 -22.16
C TYR A 108 -10.46 -0.26 -21.21
N LEU A 109 -11.34 -0.33 -20.20
CA LEU A 109 -11.17 -1.27 -19.09
C LEU A 109 -11.22 -2.74 -19.53
N ARG A 110 -11.99 -3.08 -20.57
CA ARG A 110 -12.05 -4.47 -21.09
C ARG A 110 -10.72 -4.99 -21.62
N ASN A 111 -9.79 -4.09 -21.98
CA ASN A 111 -8.48 -4.43 -22.52
C ASN A 111 -7.43 -4.61 -21.41
N ILE A 112 -7.76 -4.31 -20.15
CA ILE A 112 -6.89 -4.53 -18.99
C ILE A 112 -6.95 -6.03 -18.67
N VAL A 113 -5.92 -6.77 -19.10
CA VAL A 113 -5.76 -8.21 -18.85
C VAL A 113 -4.32 -8.49 -18.44
N GLY A 114 -4.13 -9.06 -17.25
CA GLY A 114 -2.84 -9.48 -16.72
C GLY A 114 -2.37 -10.80 -17.34
N GLU A 115 -1.07 -11.05 -17.29
CA GLU A 115 -0.46 -12.32 -17.75
C GLU A 115 -0.98 -13.53 -16.96
N ASP A 116 -1.40 -13.30 -15.73
CA ASP A 116 -2.02 -14.28 -14.83
C ASP A 116 -3.52 -14.47 -15.08
N GLY A 117 -4.08 -13.78 -16.08
CA GLY A 117 -5.50 -13.84 -16.44
C GLY A 117 -6.39 -12.89 -15.64
N ARG A 118 -5.85 -12.07 -14.73
CA ARG A 118 -6.63 -11.03 -14.03
C ARG A 118 -7.20 -10.03 -15.01
N ARG A 119 -8.42 -9.60 -14.76
CA ARG A 119 -9.16 -8.66 -15.60
C ARG A 119 -10.00 -7.75 -14.72
N VAL A 120 -10.64 -6.76 -15.32
CA VAL A 120 -11.58 -5.92 -14.59
C VAL A 120 -12.79 -6.73 -14.18
N GLU A 121 -13.06 -6.68 -12.89
CA GLU A 121 -14.15 -7.37 -12.23
C GLU A 121 -15.12 -6.34 -11.66
N GLY A 122 -16.39 -6.71 -11.52
CA GLY A 122 -17.32 -5.81 -10.89
C GLY A 122 -18.61 -6.46 -10.45
N VAL A 123 -19.17 -5.91 -9.38
CA VAL A 123 -20.43 -6.37 -8.78
C VAL A 123 -21.39 -5.21 -8.72
N VAL A 124 -22.67 -5.47 -8.98
CA VAL A 124 -23.74 -4.49 -8.83
C VAL A 124 -24.67 -4.94 -7.71
N GLN A 125 -24.96 -4.03 -6.78
CA GLN A 125 -25.99 -4.21 -5.77
C GLN A 125 -27.11 -3.21 -6.02
N SER A 126 -28.34 -3.69 -6.18
CA SER A 126 -29.51 -2.81 -6.36
C SER A 126 -30.20 -2.61 -5.01
N VAL A 127 -30.31 -1.36 -4.55
CA VAL A 127 -31.01 -1.02 -3.31
C VAL A 127 -32.02 0.08 -3.62
N GLY A 128 -33.30 -0.29 -3.59
CA GLY A 128 -34.40 0.60 -3.96
C GLY A 128 -34.34 0.96 -5.45
N SER A 129 -34.27 2.26 -5.76
CA SER A 129 -34.12 2.77 -7.13
C SER A 129 -32.67 3.00 -7.56
N CYS A 130 -31.69 2.74 -6.68
CA CYS A 130 -30.28 3.04 -6.92
C CYS A 130 -29.48 1.76 -7.16
N GLY A 131 -28.57 1.80 -8.12
CA GLY A 131 -27.54 0.78 -8.32
C GLY A 131 -26.23 1.20 -7.67
N TYR A 132 -25.58 0.28 -6.98
CA TYR A 132 -24.24 0.44 -6.41
C TYR A 132 -23.29 -0.46 -7.19
N LEU A 133 -22.42 0.14 -7.99
CA LEU A 133 -21.43 -0.56 -8.79
C LEU A 133 -20.10 -0.56 -8.04
N THR A 134 -19.51 -1.72 -7.80
CA THR A 134 -18.12 -1.82 -7.36
C THR A 134 -17.29 -2.44 -8.47
N LEU A 135 -16.21 -1.78 -8.87
CA LEU A 135 -15.23 -2.26 -9.84
C LEU A 135 -13.92 -2.55 -9.15
N ALA A 136 -13.29 -3.67 -9.49
CA ALA A 136 -11.91 -3.95 -9.19
C ALA A 136 -11.12 -3.96 -10.49
N ILE A 137 -10.23 -2.99 -10.63
CA ILE A 137 -9.42 -2.78 -11.83
C ILE A 137 -7.98 -3.16 -11.49
N PRO A 138 -7.44 -4.24 -12.09
CA PRO A 138 -6.04 -4.58 -11.91
C PRO A 138 -5.11 -3.43 -12.31
N LEU A 139 -4.11 -3.16 -11.47
CA LEU A 139 -3.08 -2.15 -11.71
C LEU A 139 -1.71 -2.82 -11.81
N LEU A 140 -0.77 -2.09 -12.43
CA LEU A 140 0.65 -2.46 -12.54
C LEU A 140 0.85 -3.83 -13.21
N LEU A 141 0.02 -4.12 -14.20
CA LEU A 141 0.12 -5.35 -14.98
C LEU A 141 1.49 -5.42 -15.66
N GLY A 142 2.20 -6.53 -15.45
CA GLY A 142 3.56 -6.75 -15.98
C GLY A 142 4.70 -6.21 -15.10
N GLU A 143 4.40 -5.53 -14.00
CA GLU A 143 5.40 -4.97 -13.08
C GLU A 143 5.48 -5.75 -11.74
N GLU A 144 4.69 -6.82 -11.59
CA GLU A 144 4.57 -7.59 -10.34
C GLU A 144 5.95 -8.05 -9.83
N ALA A 145 6.81 -8.58 -10.69
CA ALA A 145 8.14 -9.05 -10.32
C ALA A 145 9.06 -7.90 -9.87
N ARG A 146 9.01 -6.74 -10.56
CA ARG A 146 9.81 -5.57 -10.20
C ARG A 146 9.37 -5.01 -8.86
N VAL A 147 8.06 -4.88 -8.63
CA VAL A 147 7.52 -4.38 -7.37
C VAL A 147 7.82 -5.37 -6.23
N GLY A 148 7.64 -6.67 -6.45
CA GLY A 148 8.00 -7.70 -5.48
C GLY A 148 9.47 -7.64 -5.06
N ALA A 149 10.38 -7.47 -6.02
CA ALA A 149 11.80 -7.27 -5.75
C ALA A 149 12.06 -5.99 -4.96
N GLN A 150 11.45 -4.86 -5.33
CA GLN A 150 11.60 -3.59 -4.62
C GLN A 150 11.14 -3.68 -3.16
N LEU A 151 9.96 -4.25 -2.91
CA LEU A 151 9.44 -4.42 -1.54
C LEU A 151 10.31 -5.39 -0.72
N SER A 152 10.87 -6.42 -1.36
CA SER A 152 11.84 -7.31 -0.72
C SER A 152 13.13 -6.56 -0.36
N SER A 153 13.62 -5.69 -1.24
CA SER A 153 14.79 -4.83 -0.96
C SER A 153 14.54 -3.87 0.19
N VAL A 154 13.32 -3.34 0.36
CA VAL A 154 12.96 -2.52 1.53
C VAL A 154 13.17 -3.29 2.82
N LEU A 155 12.70 -4.55 2.89
CA LEU A 155 12.88 -5.41 4.07
C LEU A 155 14.36 -5.70 4.32
N GLU A 156 15.12 -6.01 3.27
CA GLU A 156 16.55 -6.29 3.36
C GLU A 156 17.34 -5.08 3.90
N HIS A 157 17.15 -3.90 3.30
CA HIS A 157 17.86 -2.69 3.73
C HIS A 157 17.49 -2.30 5.16
N TYR A 158 16.22 -2.39 5.52
CA TYR A 158 15.77 -2.07 6.87
C TYR A 158 16.35 -3.06 7.90
N ALA A 159 16.32 -4.36 7.61
CA ALA A 159 16.93 -5.37 8.48
C ALA A 159 18.45 -5.16 8.65
N ASN A 160 19.15 -4.80 7.58
CA ASN A 160 20.59 -4.51 7.61
C ASN A 160 20.92 -3.29 8.49
N LEU A 161 20.16 -2.19 8.34
CA LEU A 161 20.33 -0.99 9.16
C LEU A 161 20.04 -1.23 10.65
N LEU A 162 19.07 -2.10 10.95
CA LEU A 162 18.77 -2.53 12.32
C LEU A 162 19.71 -3.63 12.85
N GLN A 163 20.67 -4.09 12.05
CA GLN A 163 21.57 -5.20 12.37
C GLN A 163 20.83 -6.48 12.80
N MET A 164 19.63 -6.70 12.25
CA MET A 164 18.85 -7.90 12.50
C MET A 164 19.51 -9.10 11.81
N ARG A 165 19.75 -10.18 12.58
CA ARG A 165 20.26 -11.42 12.03
C ARG A 165 19.13 -12.20 11.36
N CYS A 166 18.85 -11.89 10.09
CA CYS A 166 17.94 -12.67 9.25
C CYS A 166 18.75 -13.73 8.47
N ALA A 167 18.43 -15.02 8.65
CA ALA A 167 19.10 -16.10 7.93
C ALA A 167 18.81 -16.07 6.41
N ALA A 168 17.62 -15.57 6.05
CA ALA A 168 17.25 -15.15 4.70
C ALA A 168 16.33 -13.93 4.81
N PRO A 169 16.51 -12.89 3.98
CA PRO A 169 15.57 -11.78 3.95
C PRO A 169 14.20 -12.28 3.47
N PRO A 170 13.09 -11.83 4.07
CA PRO A 170 11.75 -12.15 3.61
C PRO A 170 11.55 -11.65 2.18
N GLN A 171 10.89 -12.46 1.35
CA GLN A 171 10.66 -12.16 -0.06
C GLN A 171 9.19 -12.19 -0.40
N PHE A 172 8.79 -11.36 -1.35
CA PHE A 172 7.47 -11.40 -1.96
C PHE A 172 7.56 -12.13 -3.29
N SER A 173 6.91 -13.29 -3.42
CA SER A 173 6.82 -14.00 -4.71
C SER A 173 5.94 -13.25 -5.69
N ARG A 174 4.91 -12.59 -5.17
CA ARG A 174 3.89 -11.92 -5.95
C ARG A 174 3.31 -10.75 -5.19
N VAL A 175 2.98 -9.68 -5.90
CA VAL A 175 2.28 -8.53 -5.32
C VAL A 175 1.25 -8.04 -6.31
N ALA A 176 -0.03 -8.29 -6.00
CA ALA A 176 -1.14 -7.87 -6.83
C ALA A 176 -1.71 -6.53 -6.37
N PHE A 177 -1.93 -5.60 -7.30
CA PHE A 177 -2.60 -4.33 -7.02
C PHE A 177 -3.93 -4.24 -7.75
N SER A 178 -4.96 -3.79 -7.06
CA SER A 178 -6.27 -3.53 -7.63
C SER A 178 -6.79 -2.18 -7.16
N LEU A 179 -7.23 -1.34 -8.09
CA LEU A 179 -8.04 -0.17 -7.79
C LEU A 179 -9.48 -0.64 -7.55
N ILE A 180 -10.00 -0.39 -6.36
CA ILE A 180 -11.40 -0.64 -6.00
C ILE A 180 -12.15 0.69 -6.04
N ILE A 181 -13.07 0.84 -6.99
CA ILE A 181 -13.97 1.99 -7.07
C ILE A 181 -15.38 1.51 -6.76
N THR A 182 -16.06 2.19 -5.83
CA THR A 182 -17.51 2.04 -5.65
C THR A 182 -18.21 3.31 -6.08
N CYS A 183 -19.21 3.13 -6.92
CA CYS A 183 -20.05 4.16 -7.47
C CYS A 183 -21.52 3.92 -7.14
N ARG A 184 -22.28 5.00 -7.06
CA ARG A 184 -23.75 5.00 -7.05
C ARG A 184 -24.27 5.50 -8.39
N THR A 185 -25.32 4.85 -8.88
CA THR A 185 -26.08 5.25 -10.06
C THR A 185 -27.56 5.31 -9.73
N ASP A 186 -28.18 6.48 -9.94
CA ASP A 186 -29.62 6.66 -9.69
C ASP A 186 -30.47 6.22 -10.89
N SER A 187 -29.89 6.24 -12.09
CA SER A 187 -30.47 5.69 -13.31
C SER A 187 -29.37 5.45 -14.35
N ARG A 188 -29.68 4.69 -15.40
CA ARG A 188 -28.74 4.35 -16.47
C ARG A 188 -28.08 5.56 -17.13
N ASP A 189 -28.83 6.65 -17.31
CA ASP A 189 -28.37 7.85 -18.02
C ASP A 189 -27.91 8.97 -17.06
N ALA A 190 -28.03 8.77 -15.74
CA ALA A 190 -27.57 9.74 -14.76
C ALA A 190 -26.03 9.74 -14.65
N PRO A 191 -25.43 10.88 -14.26
CA PRO A 191 -24.03 10.93 -13.84
C PRO A 191 -23.75 9.92 -12.73
N VAL A 192 -22.53 9.39 -12.74
CA VAL A 192 -22.08 8.43 -11.73
C VAL A 192 -21.49 9.18 -10.55
N GLU A 193 -21.96 8.88 -9.34
CA GLU A 193 -21.41 9.41 -8.10
C GLU A 193 -20.38 8.41 -7.55
N VAL A 194 -19.14 8.84 -7.36
CA VAL A 194 -18.11 7.98 -6.75
C VAL A 194 -18.21 8.08 -5.23
N LEU A 195 -18.47 6.94 -4.58
CA LEU A 195 -18.65 6.86 -3.12
C LEU A 195 -17.35 6.56 -2.39
N SER A 196 -16.53 5.67 -2.95
CA SER A 196 -15.27 5.26 -2.35
C SER A 196 -14.28 4.81 -3.40
N GLU A 197 -13.01 5.12 -3.17
CA GLU A 197 -11.91 4.71 -4.02
C GLU A 197 -10.73 4.31 -3.15
N ARG A 198 -10.13 3.16 -3.44
CA ARG A 198 -8.92 2.73 -2.75
C ARG A 198 -8.08 1.81 -3.60
N VAL A 199 -6.78 1.80 -3.35
CA VAL A 199 -5.87 0.80 -3.91
C VAL A 199 -5.72 -0.32 -2.88
N SER A 200 -6.08 -1.53 -3.29
CA SER A 200 -5.79 -2.76 -2.56
C SER A 200 -4.46 -3.33 -3.05
N MET A 201 -3.59 -3.71 -2.14
CA MET A 201 -2.34 -4.41 -2.41
C MET A 201 -2.45 -5.77 -1.74
N GLN A 202 -2.11 -6.85 -2.44
CA GLN A 202 -2.15 -8.21 -1.93
C GLN A 202 -0.77 -8.84 -2.16
N PRO A 203 0.14 -8.69 -1.18
CA PRO A 203 1.44 -9.34 -1.23
C PRO A 203 1.33 -10.82 -0.85
N GLU A 204 2.02 -11.66 -1.61
CA GLU A 204 2.22 -13.08 -1.32
C GLU A 204 3.64 -13.27 -0.80
N GLU A 205 3.76 -13.54 0.49
CA GLU A 205 5.04 -13.71 1.16
C GLU A 205 5.55 -15.15 1.03
N VAL A 206 6.85 -15.30 0.80
CA VAL A 206 7.55 -16.60 0.75
C VAL A 206 8.70 -16.61 1.73
N ASN A 207 9.04 -17.79 2.26
CA ASN A 207 10.11 -18.00 3.26
C ASN A 207 9.88 -17.28 4.59
N VAL A 208 8.62 -17.14 4.99
CA VAL A 208 8.24 -16.46 6.23
C VAL A 208 8.34 -17.41 7.43
N PRO A 209 9.01 -17.03 8.53
CA PRO A 209 8.91 -17.76 9.79
C PRO A 209 7.44 -17.80 10.24
N SER A 210 6.93 -18.95 10.70
CA SER A 210 5.50 -19.26 10.82
C SER A 210 4.65 -18.42 11.79
N ALA A 211 5.10 -17.23 12.21
CA ALA A 211 4.42 -16.36 13.16
C ALA A 211 4.53 -14.85 12.87
N ALA A 212 5.22 -14.40 11.82
CA ALA A 212 5.39 -12.97 11.52
C ALA A 212 4.97 -12.65 10.08
N SER A 213 3.99 -11.76 9.87
CA SER A 213 3.68 -11.25 8.52
C SER A 213 4.32 -9.88 8.33
N PHE A 214 5.09 -9.72 7.26
CA PHE A 214 5.71 -8.44 6.91
C PHE A 214 4.77 -7.52 6.11
N THR A 215 3.63 -8.04 5.67
CA THR A 215 2.57 -7.31 4.99
C THR A 215 2.13 -6.06 5.75
N SER A 216 1.89 -6.16 7.06
CA SER A 216 1.50 -5.00 7.87
C SER A 216 2.57 -3.90 7.89
N PHE A 217 3.84 -4.30 7.94
CA PHE A 217 4.95 -3.36 7.89
C PHE A 217 5.01 -2.66 6.52
N ILE A 218 4.89 -3.41 5.41
CA ILE A 218 4.89 -2.81 4.08
C ILE A 218 3.71 -1.84 3.90
N TYR A 219 2.51 -2.17 4.38
CA TYR A 219 1.39 -1.23 4.36
C TYR A 219 1.69 0.06 5.13
N SER A 220 2.41 -0.03 6.26
CA SER A 220 2.82 1.16 7.02
C SER A 220 3.91 1.98 6.32
N CYS A 221 4.68 1.38 5.40
CA CYS A 221 5.75 2.05 4.68
C CYS A 221 5.26 2.76 3.40
N VAL A 222 4.23 2.26 2.73
CA VAL A 222 3.77 2.75 1.43
C VAL A 222 2.63 3.75 1.61
N LYS A 223 2.80 4.96 1.06
CA LYS A 223 1.80 6.04 1.16
C LYS A 223 0.72 5.89 0.09
N LEU A 224 -0.42 5.30 0.43
CA LEU A 224 -1.55 5.15 -0.49
C LEU A 224 -2.56 6.31 -0.39
N GLY A 225 -2.54 7.09 0.72
CA GLY A 225 -3.52 8.16 0.96
C GLY A 225 -3.46 9.34 -0.01
N ARG A 226 -2.27 9.61 -0.59
CA ARG A 226 -2.00 10.77 -1.48
C ARG A 226 -2.09 10.46 -2.97
N LEU A 227 -2.61 9.30 -3.34
CA LEU A 227 -2.77 8.92 -4.75
C LEU A 227 -3.86 9.76 -5.43
N PRO A 228 -3.74 10.03 -6.75
CA PRO A 228 -4.77 10.70 -7.53
C PRO A 228 -6.14 10.03 -7.33
N ARG A 229 -7.19 10.84 -7.17
CA ARG A 229 -8.58 10.37 -7.01
C ARG A 229 -9.35 10.50 -8.31
N TYR A 230 -10.01 9.42 -8.72
CA TYR A 230 -10.87 9.34 -9.88
C TYR A 230 -12.04 10.32 -9.80
N SER A 231 -12.67 10.45 -8.63
CA SER A 231 -13.74 11.44 -8.36
C SER A 231 -13.36 12.87 -8.73
N SER A 232 -12.13 13.29 -8.41
CA SER A 232 -11.62 14.63 -8.74
C SER A 232 -11.35 14.81 -10.24
N MET A 233 -10.96 13.73 -10.92
CA MET A 233 -10.68 13.70 -12.36
C MET A 233 -11.97 13.68 -13.19
N LEU A 234 -12.99 12.95 -12.73
CA LEU A 234 -14.32 12.92 -13.34
C LEU A 234 -14.95 14.33 -13.37
N GLN A 235 -14.81 15.12 -12.30
CA GLN A 235 -15.28 16.51 -12.27
C GLN A 235 -14.62 17.40 -13.34
N ARG A 236 -13.41 17.02 -13.79
CA ARG A 236 -12.66 17.71 -14.85
C ARG A 236 -12.91 17.13 -16.25
N GLY A 237 -13.82 16.16 -16.38
CA GLY A 237 -14.15 15.49 -17.63
C GLY A 237 -13.12 14.44 -18.09
N ALA A 238 -12.19 14.05 -17.22
CA ALA A 238 -11.24 12.97 -17.51
C ALA A 238 -11.90 11.60 -17.31
N SER A 239 -11.39 10.59 -18.04
CA SER A 239 -11.94 9.22 -18.04
C SER A 239 -10.96 8.22 -17.41
N SER A 240 -11.39 6.96 -17.23
CA SER A 240 -10.48 5.88 -16.80
C SER A 240 -9.22 5.75 -17.66
N LEU A 241 -9.31 6.09 -18.96
CA LEU A 241 -8.17 6.05 -19.90
C LEU A 241 -7.05 7.02 -19.50
N ASP A 242 -7.41 8.18 -18.95
CA ASP A 242 -6.46 9.21 -18.52
C ASP A 242 -6.02 8.98 -17.06
N TYR A 243 -6.99 8.54 -16.24
CA TYR A 243 -6.80 8.39 -14.81
C TYR A 243 -5.90 7.21 -14.44
N ILE A 244 -6.13 6.01 -15.00
CA ILE A 244 -5.41 4.80 -14.58
C ILE A 244 -3.91 4.92 -14.83
N PRO A 245 -3.41 5.39 -15.99
CA PRO A 245 -1.98 5.60 -16.18
C PRO A 245 -1.36 6.59 -15.18
N SER A 246 -2.07 7.68 -14.86
CA SER A 246 -1.63 8.68 -13.87
C SER A 246 -1.57 8.08 -12.46
N LEU A 247 -2.60 7.31 -12.08
CA LEU A 247 -2.64 6.57 -10.81
C LEU A 247 -1.49 5.58 -10.71
N GLU A 248 -1.25 4.79 -11.76
CA GLU A 248 -0.15 3.81 -11.76
C GLU A 248 1.21 4.47 -11.63
N GLN A 249 1.43 5.61 -12.31
CA GLN A 249 2.68 6.36 -12.17
C GLN A 249 2.87 6.85 -10.74
N ALA A 250 1.84 7.45 -10.13
CA ALA A 250 1.88 7.88 -8.73
C ALA A 250 2.10 6.71 -7.76
N LEU A 251 1.46 5.56 -8.04
CA LEU A 251 1.62 4.33 -7.25
C LEU A 251 3.05 3.79 -7.34
N ARG A 252 3.67 3.77 -8.52
CA ARG A 252 5.09 3.35 -8.69
C ARG A 252 6.04 4.22 -7.87
N LEU A 253 5.82 5.53 -7.87
CA LEU A 253 6.62 6.45 -7.05
C LEU A 253 6.42 6.15 -5.57
N SER A 254 5.17 6.03 -5.10
CA SER A 254 4.88 5.69 -3.71
C SER A 254 5.50 4.37 -3.26
N LEU A 255 5.51 3.35 -4.12
CA LEU A 255 6.13 2.04 -3.86
C LEU A 255 7.66 2.11 -3.79
N ARG A 256 8.29 2.98 -4.58
CA ARG A 256 9.75 3.15 -4.58
C ARG A 256 10.25 4.02 -3.43
N GLU A 257 9.42 4.90 -2.92
CA GLU A 257 9.79 5.92 -1.92
C GLU A 257 10.43 5.35 -0.64
N PRO A 258 9.95 4.24 -0.03
CA PRO A 258 10.60 3.64 1.13
C PRO A 258 12.01 3.13 0.83
N LEU A 259 12.21 2.56 -0.37
CA LEU A 259 13.51 2.05 -0.80
C LEU A 259 14.50 3.20 -1.00
N HIS A 260 14.07 4.27 -1.69
CA HIS A 260 14.92 5.45 -1.89
C HIS A 260 15.38 6.07 -0.56
N PHE A 261 14.48 6.17 0.42
CA PHE A 261 14.84 6.60 1.78
C PHE A 261 15.88 5.68 2.42
N LEU A 262 15.70 4.36 2.34
CA LEU A 262 16.63 3.39 2.92
C LEU A 262 18.00 3.41 2.24
N GLU A 263 18.05 3.53 0.92
CA GLU A 263 19.29 3.67 0.15
C GLU A 263 20.04 4.96 0.52
N MET A 264 19.32 6.06 0.76
CA MET A 264 19.88 7.31 1.29
C MET A 264 20.50 7.07 2.67
N VAL A 265 19.78 6.43 3.60
CA VAL A 265 20.28 6.15 4.95
C VAL A 265 21.53 5.25 4.91
N CYS A 266 21.54 4.22 4.06
CA CYS A 266 22.72 3.38 3.84
C CYS A 266 23.92 4.20 3.34
N SER A 267 23.69 5.11 2.39
CA SER A 267 24.74 5.99 1.85
C SER A 267 25.28 6.96 2.90
N LEU A 268 24.40 7.58 3.68
CA LEU A 268 24.80 8.43 4.82
C LEU A 268 25.51 7.65 5.92
N SER A 269 25.23 6.36 6.06
CA SER A 269 25.92 5.52 7.04
C SER A 269 27.41 5.35 6.73
N ALA A 270 27.82 5.50 5.48
CA ALA A 270 29.23 5.54 5.10
C ALA A 270 29.94 6.83 5.56
N VAL A 271 29.18 7.90 5.81
CA VAL A 271 29.71 9.22 6.22
C VAL A 271 29.64 9.39 7.73
N PHE A 272 28.50 9.05 8.33
CA PHE A 272 28.21 9.33 9.75
C PHE A 272 28.30 8.09 10.64
N GLY A 273 28.61 6.92 10.08
CA GLY A 273 28.51 5.64 10.78
C GLY A 273 27.09 5.11 10.85
N GLN A 274 26.88 4.02 11.58
CA GLN A 274 25.57 3.37 11.67
C GLN A 274 24.54 4.28 12.38
N PRO A 275 23.28 4.32 11.90
CA PRO A 275 22.24 5.09 12.55
C PRO A 275 21.89 4.49 13.93
N ILE A 276 21.59 5.36 14.90
CA ILE A 276 21.09 4.95 16.22
C ILE A 276 19.56 4.76 16.24
N GLY A 277 18.87 5.22 15.19
CA GLY A 277 17.44 5.02 15.00
C GLY A 277 17.03 5.22 13.55
N VAL A 278 16.13 4.37 13.06
CA VAL A 278 15.54 4.46 11.72
C VAL A 278 14.05 4.17 11.83
N ASN A 279 13.22 5.06 11.31
CA ASN A 279 11.79 4.85 11.14
C ASN A 279 11.41 5.02 9.67
N VAL A 280 11.00 3.93 9.03
CA VAL A 280 10.57 3.89 7.62
C VAL A 280 9.04 3.98 7.50
N ALA A 281 8.33 3.59 8.56
CA ALA A 281 6.88 3.61 8.59
C ALA A 281 6.41 5.07 8.64
N THR A 282 5.36 5.34 7.87
CA THR A 282 4.64 6.60 7.90
C THR A 282 3.24 6.22 8.33
N ASP A 283 2.92 6.43 9.61
CA ASP A 283 1.62 6.07 10.18
C ASP A 283 0.52 6.92 9.51
N ASP A 284 0.02 6.45 8.38
CA ASP A 284 -1.17 6.96 7.66
C ASP A 284 -2.46 6.52 8.39
N LEU A 285 -2.36 5.76 9.49
CA LEU A 285 -3.48 5.18 10.25
C LEU A 285 -4.16 6.13 11.23
N ALA A 286 -3.58 7.31 11.47
CA ALA A 286 -4.20 8.34 12.27
C ALA A 286 -4.52 9.54 11.37
N ASP A 287 -5.79 9.93 11.31
CA ASP A 287 -6.30 11.21 10.78
C ASP A 287 -5.78 12.42 11.59
N THR A 288 -4.50 12.41 11.98
CA THR A 288 -3.84 13.50 12.67
C THR A 288 -3.19 14.39 11.63
N SER A 289 -3.70 15.61 11.53
CA SER A 289 -3.28 16.69 10.62
C SER A 289 -1.87 17.22 10.85
N ASP A 290 -0.99 16.49 11.54
CA ASP A 290 0.40 16.87 11.76
C ASP A 290 1.24 16.36 10.59
N GLU A 291 1.69 17.26 9.72
CA GLU A 291 2.61 16.94 8.62
C GLU A 291 3.93 16.32 9.12
N ASP A 292 4.30 16.57 10.38
CA ASP A 292 5.46 15.97 11.06
C ASP A 292 5.29 14.46 11.35
N ALA A 293 4.07 13.92 11.39
CA ALA A 293 3.80 12.51 11.68
C ALA A 293 4.05 11.57 10.47
N LEU A 294 4.16 12.13 9.26
CA LEU A 294 4.24 11.35 8.01
C LEU A 294 5.66 11.28 7.41
N ALA A 295 6.69 11.70 8.15
CA ALA A 295 8.08 11.72 7.70
C ALA A 295 8.84 10.46 8.12
N ARG A 296 9.60 9.89 7.17
CA ARG A 296 10.59 8.85 7.48
C ARG A 296 11.79 9.49 8.15
N CYS A 297 12.31 8.88 9.20
CA CYS A 297 13.33 9.49 10.03
C CYS A 297 14.55 8.59 10.18
N ALA A 298 15.74 9.18 10.14
CA ALA A 298 16.97 8.52 10.52
C ALA A 298 17.78 9.42 11.44
N THR A 299 18.38 8.83 12.48
CA THR A 299 19.19 9.56 13.46
C THR A 299 20.58 8.95 13.53
N PHE A 300 21.58 9.81 13.40
CA PHE A 300 22.99 9.45 13.53
C PHE A 300 23.60 10.16 14.74
N CYS A 301 24.60 9.53 15.35
CA CYS A 301 25.34 10.11 16.46
C CYS A 301 26.84 10.03 16.16
N ILE A 302 27.51 11.18 16.17
CA ILE A 302 28.96 11.31 15.95
C ILE A 302 29.58 11.85 17.22
N VAL A 303 30.70 11.28 17.63
CA VAL A 303 31.50 11.74 18.75
C VAL A 303 32.86 12.16 18.20
N ASP A 304 33.20 13.44 18.36
CA ASP A 304 34.48 13.99 17.91
C ASP A 304 35.37 14.28 19.12
N ASP A 305 36.36 13.41 19.33
CA ASP A 305 37.33 13.52 20.41
C ASP A 305 38.24 14.75 20.28
N ALA A 306 38.44 15.27 19.07
CA ALA A 306 39.29 16.44 18.87
C ALA A 306 38.63 17.72 19.36
N THR A 307 37.34 17.91 19.06
CA THR A 307 36.58 19.08 19.50
C THR A 307 35.87 18.88 20.84
N GLN A 308 35.79 17.65 21.34
CA GLN A 308 35.03 17.28 22.56
C GLN A 308 33.52 17.51 22.42
N PHE A 309 33.01 17.47 21.19
CA PHE A 309 31.59 17.58 20.86
C PHE A 309 31.01 16.26 20.38
N SER A 310 29.77 16.00 20.79
CA SER A 310 28.91 14.99 20.21
C SER A 310 27.83 15.66 19.39
N PHE A 311 27.54 15.10 18.22
CA PHE A 311 26.55 15.60 17.29
C PHE A 311 25.47 14.56 17.06
N CYS A 312 24.22 14.95 17.28
CA CYS A 312 23.05 14.19 16.87
C CYS A 312 22.51 14.78 15.57
N ILE A 313 22.51 14.00 14.49
CA ILE A 313 22.01 14.40 13.17
C ILE A 313 20.68 13.70 12.94
N CYS A 314 19.61 14.48 12.86
CA CYS A 314 18.25 13.99 12.64
C CYS A 314 17.79 14.33 11.22
N VAL A 315 17.69 13.31 10.36
CA VAL A 315 17.21 13.42 8.99
C VAL A 315 15.72 13.10 8.94
N ARG A 316 14.90 14.05 8.48
CA ARG A 316 13.47 13.86 8.19
C ARG A 316 13.21 13.90 6.69
N TYR A 317 12.81 12.77 6.15
CA TYR A 317 12.52 12.55 4.74
C TYR A 317 11.01 12.50 4.52
N HIS A 318 10.49 13.44 3.73
CA HIS A 318 9.04 13.56 3.48
C HIS A 318 8.62 12.80 2.23
N ASN A 319 9.39 12.93 1.15
CA ASN A 319 9.20 12.30 -0.16
C ASN A 319 10.52 12.35 -0.96
N GLY A 320 10.54 11.69 -2.12
CA GLY A 320 11.75 11.54 -2.94
C GLY A 320 12.14 12.72 -3.82
N TRP A 321 11.30 13.74 -3.97
CA TRP A 321 11.55 14.90 -4.84
C TRP A 321 11.84 16.21 -4.07
N THR A 322 11.69 16.20 -2.74
CA THR A 322 12.04 17.34 -1.87
C THR A 322 13.29 17.07 -1.05
N LEU A 323 14.06 18.13 -0.76
CA LEU A 323 15.19 18.03 0.16
C LEU A 323 14.71 17.62 1.57
N PRO A 324 15.36 16.65 2.22
CA PRO A 324 15.01 16.28 3.58
C PRO A 324 15.34 17.41 4.55
N SER A 325 14.61 17.50 5.66
CA SER A 325 14.97 18.41 6.75
C SER A 325 16.01 17.74 7.64
N VAL A 326 17.17 18.36 7.80
CA VAL A 326 18.26 17.84 8.65
C VAL A 326 18.49 18.79 9.81
N ASP A 327 18.22 18.34 11.03
CA ASP A 327 18.53 19.08 12.25
C ASP A 327 19.79 18.51 12.90
N ILE A 328 20.71 19.37 13.34
CA ILE A 328 21.96 18.98 13.98
C ILE A 328 22.00 19.58 15.37
N ILE A 329 22.19 18.71 16.36
CA ILE A 329 22.26 19.08 17.77
C ILE A 329 23.67 18.79 18.27
N ALA A 330 24.37 19.81 18.76
CA ALA A 330 25.72 19.71 19.28
C ALA A 330 25.72 19.75 20.81
N ASN A 331 26.44 18.82 21.42
CA ASN A 331 26.60 18.68 22.87
C ASN A 331 28.09 18.55 23.21
N GLN A 332 28.63 19.56 23.89
CA GLN A 332 29.98 19.50 24.44
C GLN A 332 30.00 18.56 25.65
N TYR A 333 30.77 17.47 25.58
CA TYR A 333 30.81 16.45 26.64
C TYR A 333 32.07 16.51 27.51
N ALA A 334 33.08 17.28 27.11
CA ALA A 334 34.26 17.58 27.93
C ALA A 334 34.68 19.05 27.75
N GLY A 335 35.29 19.66 28.78
CA GLY A 335 35.78 21.05 28.69
C GLY A 335 34.83 22.15 29.19
N GLY A 336 34.25 22.00 30.39
CA GLY A 336 34.25 23.06 31.42
C GLY A 336 33.46 24.37 31.28
N ILE A 337 32.73 24.66 30.20
CA ILE A 337 31.73 25.76 30.19
C ILE A 337 30.39 25.14 29.81
N SER A 338 29.65 24.63 30.79
CA SER A 338 28.33 24.06 30.55
C SER A 338 27.42 25.14 29.99
N GLN A 339 27.18 25.14 28.67
CA GLN A 339 25.99 25.80 28.15
C GLN A 339 24.77 25.05 28.71
N GLY A 340 23.83 25.77 29.30
CA GLY A 340 22.65 25.19 29.95
C GLY A 340 21.70 24.46 29.00
N SER A 341 21.94 24.54 27.68
CA SER A 341 21.15 23.87 26.64
C SER A 341 22.03 23.42 25.47
N PRO A 342 21.71 22.29 24.81
CA PRO A 342 22.32 21.89 23.54
C PRO A 342 22.21 23.01 22.49
N LEU A 343 23.26 23.21 21.70
CA LEU A 343 23.14 24.03 20.50
C LEU A 343 22.45 23.23 19.41
N ARG A 344 21.58 23.89 18.65
CA ARG A 344 20.84 23.27 17.54
C ARG A 344 20.79 24.21 16.36
N GLU A 345 21.11 23.69 15.19
CA GLU A 345 20.94 24.39 13.92
C GLU A 345 20.31 23.43 12.91
N ARG A 346 19.55 23.97 11.97
CA ARG A 346 19.05 23.22 10.82
C ARG A 346 20.02 23.39 9.66
N LEU A 347 20.36 22.28 9.00
CA LEU A 347 21.22 22.29 7.83
C LEU A 347 20.66 23.24 6.76
N ARG A 348 21.52 24.11 6.25
CA ARG A 348 21.23 24.96 5.09
C ARG A 348 21.87 24.33 3.87
N TYR A 349 21.05 24.01 2.88
CA TYR A 349 21.52 23.47 1.61
C TYR A 349 22.20 24.57 0.79
N SER A 350 23.13 24.18 -0.10
CA SER A 350 23.70 25.12 -1.05
C SER A 350 22.64 25.58 -2.05
N GLU A 351 22.87 26.75 -2.68
CA GLU A 351 21.98 27.26 -3.73
C GLU A 351 21.83 26.26 -4.89
N GLU A 352 22.88 25.49 -5.21
CA GLU A 352 22.80 24.47 -6.26
C GLU A 352 21.83 23.33 -5.89
N MET A 353 21.84 22.89 -4.64
CA MET A 353 20.94 21.85 -4.14
C MET A 353 19.48 22.32 -4.11
N GLU A 354 19.26 23.56 -3.67
CA GLU A 354 17.92 24.15 -3.71
C GLU A 354 17.40 24.32 -5.14
N TRP A 355 18.28 24.72 -6.07
CA TRP A 355 17.92 24.84 -7.47
C TRP A 355 17.60 23.47 -8.08
N LEU A 356 18.40 22.45 -7.77
CA LEU A 356 18.17 21.07 -8.22
C LEU A 356 16.79 20.60 -7.77
N ALA A 357 16.45 20.75 -6.49
CA ALA A 357 15.14 20.36 -5.97
C ALA A 357 13.96 21.16 -6.57
N LYS A 358 14.17 22.43 -6.94
CA LYS A 358 13.15 23.24 -7.66
C LYS A 358 13.02 22.86 -9.13
N SER A 359 14.10 22.36 -9.73
CA SER A 359 14.17 21.99 -11.15
C SER A 359 13.68 20.55 -11.41
N SER A 360 13.72 19.68 -10.40
CA SER A 360 13.19 18.33 -10.46
C SER A 360 11.67 18.35 -10.62
N SER A 361 11.15 17.56 -11.57
CA SER A 361 9.71 17.34 -11.67
C SER A 361 9.24 16.52 -10.47
N SER A 362 7.95 16.62 -10.11
CA SER A 362 7.35 15.75 -9.08
C SER A 362 7.31 14.27 -9.48
N GLU A 363 7.82 13.92 -10.67
CA GLU A 363 7.82 12.57 -11.23
C GLU A 363 9.18 11.87 -11.13
N GLU A 364 10.23 12.58 -10.73
CA GLU A 364 11.59 12.03 -10.58
C GLU A 364 12.13 12.24 -9.17
N PHE A 365 12.76 11.19 -8.63
CA PHE A 365 13.43 11.28 -7.35
C PHE A 365 14.76 12.01 -7.49
N LEU A 366 15.14 12.74 -6.43
CA LEU A 366 16.45 13.34 -6.31
C LEU A 366 17.52 12.25 -6.40
N ASP A 367 18.60 12.55 -7.13
CA ASP A 367 19.74 11.65 -7.24
C ASP A 367 20.37 11.44 -5.84
N LEU A 368 20.47 10.18 -5.43
CA LEU A 368 20.94 9.83 -4.09
C LEU A 368 22.40 10.23 -3.85
N SER A 369 23.25 10.17 -4.87
CA SER A 369 24.67 10.50 -4.72
C SER A 369 24.86 12.00 -4.47
N VAL A 370 24.16 12.82 -5.25
CA VAL A 370 24.16 14.28 -5.09
C VAL A 370 23.51 14.68 -3.77
N LEU A 371 22.38 14.06 -3.42
CA LEU A 371 21.68 14.32 -2.18
C LEU A 371 22.54 13.99 -0.95
N CYS A 372 23.18 12.82 -0.92
CA CYS A 372 23.99 12.39 0.21
C CYS A 372 25.29 13.21 0.34
N ASP A 373 25.94 13.59 -0.76
CA ASP A 373 27.10 14.50 -0.73
C ASP A 373 26.70 15.88 -0.20
N GLY A 374 25.56 16.42 -0.65
CA GLY A 374 25.02 17.69 -0.15
C GLY A 374 24.70 17.66 1.34
N ILE A 375 24.05 16.60 1.83
CA ILE A 375 23.78 16.41 3.26
C ILE A 375 25.08 16.28 4.04
N GLY A 376 26.04 15.48 3.56
CA GLY A 376 27.35 15.29 4.19
C GLY A 376 28.09 16.61 4.39
N ARG A 377 28.32 17.34 3.30
CA ARG A 377 29.04 18.63 3.32
C ARG A 377 28.33 19.67 4.16
N GLY A 378 27.01 19.82 3.98
CA GLY A 378 26.21 20.76 4.77
C GLY A 378 26.23 20.44 6.26
N SER A 379 26.25 19.15 6.61
CA SER A 379 26.32 18.71 8.01
C SER A 379 27.65 19.05 8.65
N PHE A 380 28.78 18.76 7.99
CA PHE A 380 30.10 19.10 8.52
C PHE A 380 30.31 20.61 8.66
N ALA A 381 29.89 21.41 7.68
CA ALA A 381 29.95 22.87 7.78
C ALA A 381 29.10 23.42 8.94
N THR A 382 27.92 22.82 9.17
CA THR A 382 27.06 23.18 10.30
C THR A 382 27.69 22.78 11.64
N MET A 383 28.31 21.60 11.72
CA MET A 383 29.03 21.16 12.92
C MET A 383 30.20 22.10 13.24
N GLU A 384 31.01 22.47 12.25
CA GLU A 384 32.12 23.42 12.42
C GLU A 384 31.62 24.77 12.95
N PHE A 385 30.52 25.28 12.39
CA PHE A 385 29.87 26.50 12.88
C PHE A 385 29.41 26.36 14.35
N LEU A 386 28.79 25.25 14.72
CA LEU A 386 28.34 24.98 16.09
C LEU A 386 29.51 24.85 17.08
N VAL A 387 30.65 24.30 16.67
CA VAL A 387 31.87 24.26 17.50
C VAL A 387 32.44 25.67 17.67
N SER A 388 32.50 26.44 16.58
CA SER A 388 33.06 27.81 16.61
C SER A 388 32.25 28.78 17.47
N THR A 389 30.97 28.50 17.73
CA THR A 389 30.11 29.30 18.61
C THR A 389 30.32 28.99 20.10
N CYS A 390 31.07 27.94 20.44
CA CYS A 390 31.43 27.57 21.81
C CYS A 390 32.88 27.87 22.20
N GLN A 391 33.75 28.13 21.23
CA GLN A 391 35.15 28.56 21.44
C GLN A 391 35.22 30.08 21.57
#